data_AF-A0A2R6HJH5-F1
#
_entry.id   AF-A0A2R6HJH5-F1
#
_cell.length_a   1.000
_cell.length_b   1.000
_cell.length_c   1.000
_cell.angle_alpha   90.00
_cell.angle_beta   90.00
_cell.angle_gamma   90.00
#
_symmetry.space_group_name_H-M   'P 1'
#
loop_
_entity.id
_entity.type
_entity.pdbx_description
1 polymer ?
#
loop_
_entity_poly.entity_id
_entity_poly.type
_entity_poly.pdbx_seq_one_letter_code
_entity_poly.pdbx_strand_id
1 'polypeptide(L)'
;MSDQDAQAQAGTVEGQGPVEIDEELARHLGNKREELFEKFEIRDEFPQEVLDEAETRTEDVGSEIQGEVDERRDLRDMTTWTTDPIDAQDFDDAISIERREDEYVLRVHIADVTHYVTPDTAMWEEARERANTVYLLVGQVLRVEVHLDGVSQAVLVGDQRADRLGEDGREHVD
;
A
#
# COMPACT_ATOMS: atom_id res chain seq x y z
N MET A 1 0.33 -18.59 -34.08
CA MET A 1 0.54 -17.48 -33.13
C MET A 1 -0.30 -16.35 -33.65
N SER A 2 -1.40 -16.06 -32.97
CA SER A 2 -2.39 -15.10 -33.45
C SER A 2 -1.97 -13.69 -33.04
N ASP A 3 -2.36 -12.65 -33.79
CA ASP A 3 -2.08 -11.25 -33.44
C ASP A 3 -2.61 -10.84 -32.04
N GLN A 4 -3.51 -11.63 -31.44
CA GLN A 4 -4.01 -11.40 -30.08
C GLN A 4 -2.99 -11.75 -28.99
N ASP A 5 -2.03 -12.63 -29.26
CA ASP A 5 -1.00 -13.04 -28.29
C ASP A 5 0.10 -11.95 -28.15
N ALA A 6 0.34 -11.18 -29.22
CA ALA A 6 1.36 -10.12 -29.25
C ALA A 6 0.93 -8.87 -28.46
N GLN A 7 -0.36 -8.58 -28.43
CA GLN A 7 -0.92 -7.44 -27.70
C GLN A 7 -1.02 -7.68 -26.18
N ALA A 8 -1.18 -8.94 -25.77
CA ALA A 8 -1.15 -9.33 -24.36
C ALA A 8 0.26 -9.17 -23.74
N GLN A 9 1.32 -9.41 -24.52
CA GLN A 9 2.71 -9.28 -24.06
C GLN A 9 3.18 -7.83 -23.90
N ALA A 10 2.68 -6.90 -24.72
CA ALA A 10 3.11 -5.50 -24.71
C ALA A 10 2.71 -4.73 -23.42
N GLY A 11 1.81 -5.28 -22.59
CA GLY A 11 1.40 -4.71 -21.30
C GLY A 11 2.05 -5.36 -20.08
N THR A 12 2.96 -6.32 -20.26
CA THR A 12 3.63 -7.02 -19.16
C THR A 12 5.00 -6.40 -18.88
N VAL A 13 5.39 -6.33 -17.60
CA VAL A 13 6.71 -5.86 -17.15
C VAL A 13 7.85 -6.65 -17.83
N GLU A 14 7.62 -7.94 -18.09
CA GLU A 14 8.54 -8.83 -18.81
C GLU A 14 8.73 -8.46 -20.30
N GLY A 15 7.74 -7.83 -20.93
CA GLY A 15 7.78 -7.43 -22.34
C GLY A 15 8.38 -6.06 -22.62
N GLN A 16 8.42 -5.17 -21.62
CA GLN A 16 8.91 -3.79 -21.79
C GLN A 16 10.36 -3.59 -21.35
N GLY A 17 10.93 -4.53 -20.57
CA GLY A 17 12.25 -4.37 -19.97
C GLY A 17 12.30 -3.17 -19.00
N PRO A 18 13.40 -3.00 -18.24
CA PRO A 18 13.57 -1.80 -17.43
C PRO A 18 13.63 -0.57 -18.33
N VAL A 19 12.84 0.46 -18.01
CA VAL A 19 12.95 1.76 -18.65
C VAL A 19 14.28 2.38 -18.22
N GLU A 20 15.24 2.46 -19.13
CA GLU A 20 16.50 3.16 -18.86
C GLU A 20 16.29 4.67 -18.96
N ILE A 21 16.56 5.38 -17.87
CA ILE A 21 16.48 6.83 -17.79
C ILE A 21 17.90 7.39 -17.94
N ASP A 22 18.19 8.00 -19.07
CA ASP A 22 19.44 8.74 -19.25
C ASP A 22 19.43 10.10 -18.50
N GLU A 23 20.59 10.74 -18.38
CA GLU A 23 20.72 12.01 -17.65
C GLU A 23 19.89 13.15 -18.24
N GLU A 24 19.62 13.14 -19.55
CA GLU A 24 18.82 14.16 -20.21
C GLU A 24 17.34 13.98 -19.89
N LEU A 25 16.85 12.74 -19.99
CA LEU A 25 15.49 12.36 -19.64
C LEU A 25 15.23 12.58 -18.16
N ALA A 26 16.16 12.22 -17.27
CA ALA A 26 16.04 12.48 -15.84
C ALA A 26 15.86 13.97 -15.55
N ARG A 27 16.67 14.82 -16.20
CA ARG A 27 16.56 16.29 -16.06
C ARG A 27 15.23 16.82 -16.58
N HIS A 28 14.76 16.30 -17.72
CA HIS A 28 13.47 16.69 -18.29
C HIS A 28 12.30 16.31 -17.37
N LEU A 29 12.33 15.10 -16.81
CA LEU A 29 11.33 14.62 -15.87
C LEU A 29 11.34 15.43 -14.57
N GLY A 30 12.51 15.80 -14.05
CA GLY A 30 12.66 16.69 -12.89
C GLY A 30 12.03 18.06 -13.13
N ASN A 31 12.35 18.71 -14.26
CA ASN A 31 11.73 20.00 -14.62
C ASN A 31 10.20 19.87 -14.78
N LYS A 32 9.74 18.74 -15.34
CA LYS A 32 8.30 18.51 -15.52
C LYS A 32 7.58 18.33 -14.19
N ARG A 33 8.20 17.64 -13.23
CA ARG A 33 7.72 17.53 -11.85
C ARG A 33 7.54 18.92 -11.26
N GLU A 34 8.57 19.77 -11.29
CA GLU A 34 8.50 21.14 -10.74
C GLU A 34 7.37 21.97 -11.38
N GLU A 35 7.23 21.93 -12.71
CA GLU A 35 6.14 22.61 -13.43
C GLU A 35 4.76 22.14 -12.94
N LEU A 36 4.58 20.84 -12.74
CA LEU A 36 3.31 20.28 -12.27
C LEU A 36 3.01 20.70 -10.82
N PHE A 37 4.01 20.70 -9.96
CA PHE A 37 3.85 21.11 -8.57
C PHE A 37 3.44 22.58 -8.46
N GLU A 38 4.08 23.47 -9.20
CA GLU A 38 3.71 24.88 -9.22
C GLU A 38 2.31 25.08 -9.82
N LYS A 39 2.04 24.48 -10.98
CA LYS A 39 0.79 24.68 -11.72
C LYS A 39 -0.44 24.21 -10.95
N PHE A 40 -0.32 23.09 -10.24
CA PHE A 40 -1.43 22.49 -9.50
C PHE A 40 -1.35 22.80 -8.00
N GLU A 41 -0.42 23.65 -7.58
CA GLU A 41 -0.21 24.06 -6.19
C GLU A 41 -0.09 22.85 -5.26
N ILE A 42 0.60 21.80 -5.74
CA ILE A 42 0.80 20.55 -5.01
C ILE A 42 1.80 20.80 -3.89
N ARG A 43 1.39 20.46 -2.67
CA ARG A 43 2.27 20.50 -1.50
C ARG A 43 3.24 19.32 -1.56
N ASP A 44 4.52 19.62 -1.60
CA ASP A 44 5.56 18.60 -1.51
C ASP A 44 5.65 18.16 -0.03
N GLU A 45 6.12 19.02 0.86
CA GLU A 45 6.47 18.63 2.23
C GLU A 45 5.30 18.57 3.20
N PHE A 46 5.45 17.79 4.27
CA PHE A 46 4.56 17.80 5.43
C PHE A 46 4.94 18.89 6.43
N PRO A 47 3.95 19.57 7.06
CA PRO A 47 4.21 20.39 8.22
C PRO A 47 4.86 19.57 9.36
N GLN A 48 5.78 20.19 10.12
CA GLN A 48 6.49 19.50 11.20
C GLN A 48 5.55 18.90 12.25
N GLU A 49 4.46 19.59 12.58
CA GLU A 49 3.43 19.11 13.52
C GLU A 49 2.77 17.80 13.08
N VAL A 50 2.64 17.57 11.77
CA VAL A 50 2.10 16.31 11.22
C VAL A 50 3.13 15.18 11.38
N LEU A 51 4.40 15.47 11.14
CA LEU A 51 5.50 14.51 11.31
C LEU A 51 5.67 14.11 12.78
N ASP A 52 5.65 15.09 13.68
CA ASP A 52 5.77 14.86 15.13
C ASP A 52 4.58 14.03 15.66
N GLU A 53 3.36 14.30 15.19
CA GLU A 53 2.17 13.52 15.54
C GLU A 53 2.28 12.07 15.01
N ALA A 54 2.72 11.89 13.77
CA ALA A 54 2.90 10.57 13.17
C ALA A 54 3.96 9.74 13.91
N GLU A 55 5.09 10.36 14.28
CA GLU A 55 6.11 9.71 15.11
C GLU A 55 5.51 9.28 16.45
N THR A 56 4.84 10.19 17.16
CA THR A 56 4.20 9.90 18.45
C THR A 56 3.19 8.76 18.36
N ARG A 57 2.35 8.73 17.32
CA ARG A 57 1.35 7.67 17.12
C ARG A 57 1.97 6.30 16.80
N THR A 58 3.23 6.25 16.39
CA THR A 58 3.90 4.99 16.01
C THR A 58 4.79 4.41 17.10
N GLU A 59 5.02 5.11 18.21
CA GLU A 59 5.99 4.70 19.25
C GLU A 59 5.64 3.38 19.96
N ASP A 60 4.36 3.06 20.18
CA ASP A 60 3.94 1.88 20.98
C ASP A 60 2.71 1.15 20.42
N VAL A 61 2.60 1.10 19.10
CA VAL A 61 1.46 0.49 18.37
C VAL A 61 1.22 -0.97 18.81
N GLY A 62 2.30 -1.72 19.10
CA GLY A 62 2.17 -3.11 19.52
C GLY A 62 1.43 -3.27 20.85
N SER A 63 1.70 -2.40 21.83
CA SER A 63 1.01 -2.44 23.12
C SER A 63 -0.43 -1.95 23.01
N GLU A 64 -0.68 -0.94 22.17
CA GLU A 64 -2.03 -0.45 21.86
C GLU A 64 -2.89 -1.56 21.23
N ILE A 65 -2.40 -2.20 20.16
CA ILE A 65 -3.07 -3.32 19.51
C ILE A 65 -3.36 -4.44 20.52
N GLN A 66 -2.40 -4.78 21.37
CA GLN A 66 -2.56 -5.83 22.37
C GLN A 66 -3.63 -5.48 23.43
N GLY A 67 -3.79 -4.20 23.76
CA GLY A 67 -4.81 -3.69 24.67
C GLY A 67 -6.23 -3.74 24.09
N GLU A 68 -6.37 -3.67 22.77
CA GLU A 68 -7.67 -3.66 22.08
C GLU A 68 -8.15 -5.03 21.60
N VAL A 69 -7.37 -6.10 21.79
CA VAL A 69 -7.69 -7.45 21.28
C VAL A 69 -9.07 -7.93 21.75
N ASP A 70 -9.47 -7.58 22.97
CA ASP A 70 -10.77 -7.98 23.53
C ASP A 70 -11.95 -7.17 22.96
N GLU A 71 -11.69 -5.99 22.39
CA GLU A 71 -12.68 -5.10 21.79
C GLU A 71 -12.83 -5.32 20.29
N ARG A 72 -11.84 -5.98 19.67
CA ARG A 72 -11.80 -6.29 18.24
C ARG A 72 -12.08 -7.78 17.99
N ARG A 73 -12.46 -8.08 16.75
CA ARG A 73 -12.53 -9.47 16.31
C ARG A 73 -11.14 -9.96 15.92
N ASP A 74 -10.63 -10.95 16.65
CA ASP A 74 -9.38 -11.60 16.30
C ASP A 74 -9.53 -12.49 15.05
N LEU A 75 -8.76 -12.18 14.00
CA LEU A 75 -8.73 -12.89 12.73
C LEU A 75 -7.31 -13.37 12.36
N ARG A 76 -6.37 -13.38 13.31
CA ARG A 76 -4.95 -13.64 13.06
C ARG A 76 -4.66 -15.03 12.49
N ASP A 77 -5.48 -16.01 12.83
CA ASP A 77 -5.39 -17.38 12.33
C ASP A 77 -5.99 -17.56 10.92
N MET A 78 -6.57 -16.51 10.33
CA MET A 78 -7.19 -16.55 9.01
C MET A 78 -6.16 -16.26 7.91
N THR A 79 -5.96 -17.21 7.00
CA THR A 79 -5.14 -16.98 5.80
C THR A 79 -5.70 -15.83 4.99
N THR A 80 -4.89 -14.78 4.87
CA THR A 80 -5.26 -13.50 4.25
C THR A 80 -4.06 -13.00 3.44
N TRP A 81 -4.31 -12.41 2.27
CA TRP A 81 -3.27 -11.93 1.38
C TRP A 81 -3.68 -10.62 0.70
N THR A 82 -2.70 -9.83 0.30
CA THR A 82 -2.86 -8.63 -0.52
C THR A 82 -2.46 -8.96 -1.96
N THR A 83 -2.75 -8.08 -2.92
CA THR A 83 -2.36 -8.29 -4.33
C THR A 83 -1.98 -6.95 -4.93
N ASP A 84 -0.69 -6.65 -4.84
CA ASP A 84 -0.15 -5.33 -5.13
C ASP A 84 1.07 -5.41 -6.06
N PRO A 85 1.43 -4.32 -6.75
CA PRO A 85 2.70 -4.21 -7.44
C PRO A 85 3.91 -4.48 -6.52
N ILE A 86 5.02 -4.92 -7.11
CA ILE A 86 6.26 -5.24 -6.36
C ILE A 86 6.85 -4.01 -5.64
N ASP A 87 6.54 -2.82 -6.12
CA ASP A 87 6.98 -1.52 -5.62
C ASP A 87 5.90 -0.79 -4.81
N ALA A 88 4.79 -1.46 -4.48
CA ALA A 88 3.80 -0.92 -3.56
C ALA A 88 4.39 -0.75 -2.16
N GLN A 89 4.11 0.40 -1.55
CA GLN A 89 4.52 0.71 -0.17
C GLN A 89 3.31 0.73 0.78
N ASP A 90 2.12 0.78 0.22
CA ASP A 90 0.83 1.02 0.86
C ASP A 90 -0.13 -0.15 0.63
N PHE A 91 -0.28 -1.01 1.64
CA PHE A 91 -1.21 -2.13 1.61
C PHE A 91 -2.55 -1.74 2.24
N ASP A 92 -3.44 -1.12 1.45
CA ASP A 92 -4.71 -0.56 1.93
C ASP A 92 -5.80 -1.64 2.12
N ASP A 93 -5.70 -2.76 1.41
CA ASP A 93 -6.67 -3.86 1.49
C ASP A 93 -6.03 -5.25 1.47
N ALA A 94 -6.78 -6.21 2.01
CA ALA A 94 -6.45 -7.63 2.00
C ALA A 94 -7.70 -8.48 1.82
N ILE A 95 -7.54 -9.68 1.28
CA ILE A 95 -8.65 -10.60 1.04
C ILE A 95 -8.40 -11.97 1.69
N SER A 96 -9.49 -12.58 2.13
CA SER A 96 -9.50 -13.98 2.55
C SER A 96 -10.72 -14.69 1.97
N ILE A 97 -10.55 -15.96 1.64
CA ILE A 97 -11.61 -16.79 1.06
C ILE A 97 -11.75 -18.05 1.88
N GLU A 98 -12.97 -18.32 2.34
CA GLU A 98 -13.33 -19.54 3.05
C GLU A 98 -14.38 -20.30 2.23
N ARG A 99 -14.10 -21.56 1.89
CA ARG A 99 -15.10 -22.44 1.30
C ARG A 99 -15.93 -23.08 2.40
N ARG A 100 -17.25 -22.98 2.27
CA ARG A 100 -18.24 -23.70 3.09
C ARG A 100 -18.95 -24.76 2.23
N GLU A 101 -19.91 -25.47 2.81
CA GLU A 101 -20.59 -26.61 2.16
C GLU A 101 -21.12 -26.25 0.76
N ASP A 102 -21.93 -25.19 0.67
CA ASP A 102 -22.58 -24.78 -0.58
C ASP A 102 -22.23 -23.33 -1.00
N GLU A 103 -21.32 -22.66 -0.29
CA GLU A 103 -20.98 -21.24 -0.54
C GLU A 103 -19.48 -20.96 -0.39
N TYR A 104 -19.05 -19.83 -0.97
CA TYR A 104 -17.77 -19.20 -0.67
C TYR A 104 -18.02 -17.92 0.09
N VAL A 105 -17.27 -17.71 1.17
CA VAL A 105 -17.24 -16.45 1.90
C VAL A 105 -15.96 -15.72 1.53
N LEU A 106 -16.10 -14.69 0.71
CA LEU A 106 -15.07 -13.69 0.47
C LEU A 106 -15.17 -12.62 1.56
N ARG A 107 -14.05 -12.30 2.19
CA ARG A 107 -13.93 -11.14 3.09
C ARG A 107 -12.92 -10.18 2.49
N VAL A 108 -13.28 -8.90 2.54
CA VAL A 108 -12.40 -7.78 2.20
C VAL A 108 -12.08 -7.08 3.51
N HIS A 109 -10.80 -6.95 3.79
CA HIS A 109 -10.27 -6.29 4.97
C HIS A 109 -9.62 -4.99 4.52
N ILE A 110 -9.95 -3.88 5.14
CA ILE A 110 -9.44 -2.55 4.78
C ILE A 110 -8.64 -2.02 5.97
N ALA A 111 -7.51 -1.35 5.69
CA ALA A 111 -6.70 -0.69 6.71
C ALA A 111 -7.55 0.27 7.56
N ASP A 112 -7.43 0.16 8.88
CA ASP A 112 -8.14 1.01 9.84
C ASP A 112 -7.41 2.35 10.04
N VAL A 113 -7.36 3.17 8.97
CA VAL A 113 -6.68 4.47 8.99
C VAL A 113 -7.29 5.41 10.04
N THR A 114 -8.59 5.30 10.30
CA THR A 114 -9.33 6.14 11.25
C THR A 114 -8.92 5.94 12.70
N HIS A 115 -8.31 4.82 13.04
CA HIS A 115 -7.74 4.61 14.37
C HIS A 115 -6.51 5.50 14.62
N TYR A 116 -5.73 5.79 13.58
CA TYR A 116 -4.50 6.60 13.66
C TYR A 116 -4.74 8.07 13.32
N VAL A 117 -5.60 8.35 12.34
CA VAL A 117 -5.93 9.72 11.90
C VAL A 117 -7.30 10.11 12.46
N THR A 118 -7.30 10.80 13.60
CA THR A 118 -8.51 11.16 14.35
C THR A 118 -8.89 12.63 14.17
N PRO A 119 -10.20 12.99 14.17
CA PRO A 119 -10.64 14.38 14.05
C PRO A 119 -9.94 15.35 15.00
N ASP A 120 -9.85 16.62 14.57
CA ASP A 120 -9.27 17.73 15.33
C ASP A 120 -7.76 17.59 15.65
N THR A 121 -7.03 16.79 14.86
CA THR A 121 -5.56 16.63 14.93
C THR A 121 -4.84 17.27 13.74
N ALA A 122 -3.51 17.39 13.81
CA ALA A 122 -2.72 17.96 12.72
C ALA A 122 -2.71 17.03 11.50
N MET A 123 -2.55 15.72 11.73
CA MET A 123 -2.66 14.70 10.70
C MET A 123 -4.06 14.69 10.05
N TRP A 124 -5.13 14.91 10.81
CA TRP A 124 -6.48 14.99 10.27
C TRP A 124 -6.69 16.20 9.36
N GLU A 125 -6.29 17.39 9.81
CA GLU A 125 -6.43 18.58 8.97
C GLU A 125 -5.59 18.46 7.70
N GLU A 126 -4.35 17.97 7.79
CA GLU A 126 -3.50 17.77 6.62
C GLU A 126 -4.07 16.71 5.66
N ALA A 127 -4.59 15.59 6.18
CA ALA A 127 -5.26 14.58 5.35
C ALA A 127 -6.49 15.15 4.64
N ARG A 128 -7.26 16.01 5.33
CA ARG A 128 -8.44 16.67 4.76
C ARG A 128 -8.07 17.72 3.70
N GLU A 129 -6.94 18.41 3.89
CA GLU A 129 -6.44 19.41 2.94
C GLU A 129 -5.83 18.77 1.68
N ARG A 130 -5.11 17.65 1.80
CA ARG A 130 -4.58 16.92 0.64
C ARG A 130 -5.65 16.09 -0.08
N ALA A 131 -6.54 15.46 0.68
CA ALA A 131 -7.65 14.60 0.28
C ALA A 131 -7.30 13.34 -0.55
N ASN A 132 -6.26 13.36 -1.39
CA ASN A 132 -5.85 12.24 -2.25
C ASN A 132 -4.33 12.22 -2.42
N THR A 133 -3.79 11.03 -2.71
CA THR A 133 -2.40 10.85 -3.14
C THR A 133 -2.25 11.17 -4.63
N VAL A 134 -1.15 11.83 -5.00
CA VAL A 134 -0.80 12.11 -6.40
C VAL A 134 0.39 11.24 -6.80
N TYR A 135 0.20 10.36 -7.79
CA TYR A 135 1.27 9.50 -8.30
C TYR A 135 1.90 10.11 -9.55
N LEU A 136 3.22 10.32 -9.54
CA LEU A 136 3.99 10.82 -10.68
C LEU A 136 5.02 9.78 -11.13
N LEU A 137 5.38 9.81 -12.42
CA LEU A 137 6.33 8.89 -13.05
C LEU A 137 7.77 8.99 -12.51
N VAL A 138 8.09 10.07 -11.80
CA VAL A 138 9.40 10.33 -11.19
C VAL A 138 9.21 10.77 -9.75
N GLY A 139 9.20 9.78 -8.86
CA GLY A 139 9.01 9.98 -7.43
C GLY A 139 7.53 10.04 -7.05
N GLN A 140 7.23 9.38 -5.93
CA GLN A 140 5.92 9.46 -5.29
C GLN A 140 5.74 10.86 -4.72
N VAL A 141 4.56 11.46 -4.86
CA VAL A 141 4.24 12.71 -4.15
C VAL A 141 3.81 12.33 -2.75
N LEU A 142 4.50 12.94 -1.78
CA LEU A 142 4.32 12.85 -0.35
C LEU A 142 2.86 12.67 0.09
N ARG A 143 2.61 11.48 0.63
CA ARG A 143 1.38 11.01 1.27
C ARG A 143 1.47 11.24 2.77
N VAL A 144 0.36 11.57 3.44
CA VAL A 144 0.28 11.44 4.92
C VAL A 144 0.29 9.93 5.18
N GLU A 145 1.46 9.32 5.02
CA GLU A 145 1.76 8.02 5.53
C GLU A 145 2.25 8.26 6.93
N VAL A 146 1.37 7.96 7.88
CA VAL A 146 1.90 7.36 9.08
C VAL A 146 2.62 6.11 8.57
N HIS A 147 3.94 6.06 8.70
CA HIS A 147 4.72 4.87 8.33
C HIS A 147 4.33 3.77 9.31
N LEU A 148 3.27 3.08 8.93
CA LEU A 148 2.71 2.02 9.72
C LEU A 148 3.27 0.69 9.23
N ASP A 149 4.59 0.56 9.23
CA ASP A 149 5.27 -0.73 9.10
C ASP A 149 4.80 -1.73 10.19
N GLY A 150 4.04 -1.24 11.19
CA GLY A 150 3.31 -2.00 12.19
C GLY A 150 1.78 -2.02 12.10
N VAL A 151 1.07 -1.39 11.15
CA VAL A 151 -0.43 -1.36 11.11
C VAL A 151 -1.05 -2.20 10.02
N SER A 152 -0.23 -2.75 9.13
CA SER A 152 -0.57 -4.06 8.59
C SER A 152 -0.93 -5.05 9.72
N GLN A 153 -0.46 -4.82 10.96
CA GLN A 153 -0.85 -5.61 12.13
C GLN A 153 -2.26 -5.33 12.69
N ALA A 154 -2.88 -4.17 12.44
CA ALA A 154 -4.24 -3.94 12.92
C ALA A 154 -5.30 -4.65 12.06
N VAL A 155 -4.96 -4.98 10.81
CA VAL A 155 -5.76 -5.87 9.96
C VAL A 155 -5.34 -7.33 10.14
N LEU A 156 -4.06 -7.61 10.38
CA LEU A 156 -3.53 -8.95 10.59
C LEU A 156 -2.30 -8.90 11.50
N VAL A 157 -2.45 -9.08 12.82
CA VAL A 157 -1.27 -9.37 13.65
C VAL A 157 -0.79 -10.78 13.26
N GLY A 158 0.13 -10.83 12.32
CA GLY A 158 0.68 -12.04 11.74
C GLY A 158 1.61 -11.64 10.61
N ASP A 159 2.85 -11.28 10.96
CA ASP A 159 3.95 -11.20 10.01
C ASP A 159 4.18 -12.58 9.39
N GLN A 160 3.47 -12.86 8.29
CA GLN A 160 3.85 -13.90 7.35
C GLN A 160 4.01 -13.25 5.99
N ARG A 161 5.18 -12.64 5.79
CA ARG A 161 5.73 -12.43 4.45
C ARG A 161 5.75 -13.78 3.73
N ALA A 162 4.91 -13.93 2.72
CA ALA A 162 5.00 -15.02 1.77
C ALA A 162 6.21 -14.78 0.84
N ASP A 163 7.41 -14.82 1.42
CA ASP A 163 8.64 -14.91 0.65
C ASP A 163 8.76 -16.34 0.09
N ARG A 164 8.85 -16.43 -1.25
CA ARG A 164 9.13 -17.61 -2.08
C ARG A 164 7.98 -18.58 -2.34
N LEU A 165 7.27 -18.34 -3.45
CA LEU A 165 6.94 -19.46 -4.34
C LEU A 165 8.24 -19.89 -5.04
N GLY A 166 8.95 -20.82 -4.41
CA GLY A 166 10.04 -21.55 -5.04
C GLY A 166 9.52 -22.37 -6.22
N GLU A 167 10.33 -22.38 -7.27
CA GLU A 167 10.16 -23.21 -8.46
C GLU A 167 10.22 -24.71 -8.10
N ASP A 168 9.11 -25.32 -7.70
CA ASP A 168 8.76 -26.71 -8.03
C ASP A 168 7.42 -27.06 -7.39
N GLY A 169 6.45 -27.43 -8.22
CA GLY A 169 5.09 -27.73 -7.76
C GLY A 169 4.28 -28.52 -8.76
N ARG A 170 4.90 -29.50 -9.44
CA ARG A 170 4.13 -30.62 -9.99
C ARG A 170 3.84 -31.57 -8.85
N GLU A 171 2.64 -31.53 -8.30
CA GLU A 171 2.10 -32.72 -7.64
C GLU A 171 0.70 -33.05 -8.15
N HIS A 172 0.56 -34.35 -8.38
CA HIS A 172 -0.53 -35.02 -9.05
C HIS A 172 -1.81 -34.93 -8.22
N VAL A 173 -2.92 -34.66 -8.92
CA VAL A 173 -4.27 -34.91 -8.43
C VAL A 173 -4.57 -36.38 -8.67
N ASP A 174 -4.88 -37.12 -7.60
CA ASP A 174 -5.66 -38.36 -7.64
C ASP A 174 -6.88 -38.18 -6.72
#